data_AF-A0A3B1D1E4-F1
#
_entry.id   AF-A0A3B1D1E4-F1
#
_cell.length_a   1.000
_cell.length_b   1.000
_cell.length_c   1.000
_cell.angle_alpha   90.00
_cell.angle_beta   90.00
_cell.angle_gamma   90.00
#
_symmetry.space_group_name_H-M   'P 1'
#
loop_
_entity.id
_entity.type
_entity.pdbx_description
1 polymer ?
#
loop_
_entity_poly.entity_id
_entity_poly.type
_entity_poly.pdbx_seq_one_letter_code
_entity_poly.pdbx_strand_id
1 'polypeptide(L)'
;MSKDSILLGVLFVFVMAALPACAEEVQEEPAVQLPPREHTWVRKETVKKTTGVFSFDQEESRAQISVNEALAKKLTAGNSANSKGSVKDSATCLAVLKPMDDKRMAVQKTGGMWSAFERSSDIRSYSENGMQIDSRINKLIFALRHLCKTAKGLPQNNIARVISGKVSQKGKEAVAREFMDLGKAEEDIDIWLEYAEYWQKNQKRDLDYSSIEGLMAQTMPLIDYYAKLTQRPVDASNKAGYLSDAVTLLETIKKLSSTDEYITLALKEEKDAPYENLDPDM
;
A
#
# COMPACT_ATOMS: atom_id res chain seq x y z
N MET A 1 65.10 -1.24 -66.82
CA MET A 1 64.05 -1.99 -67.56
C MET A 1 62.75 -1.81 -66.79
N SER A 2 61.66 -1.20 -67.25
CA SER A 2 61.33 -0.38 -68.43
C SER A 2 59.98 0.28 -68.10
N LYS A 3 59.93 1.63 -68.17
CA LYS A 3 58.91 2.52 -68.80
C LYS A 3 57.42 2.13 -68.74
N ASP A 4 56.44 3.01 -68.62
CA ASP A 4 56.29 4.45 -68.42
C ASP A 4 54.77 4.66 -68.23
N SER A 5 54.41 5.76 -67.60
CA SER A 5 53.05 6.24 -67.40
C SER A 5 52.37 6.71 -68.71
N ILE A 6 51.07 7.05 -68.59
CA ILE A 6 50.31 8.02 -69.42
C ILE A 6 49.71 7.47 -70.73
N LEU A 7 48.38 7.36 -70.80
CA LEU A 7 47.63 8.18 -71.75
C LEU A 7 46.15 8.34 -71.35
N LEU A 8 45.84 9.59 -70.99
CA LEU A 8 44.53 10.22 -71.07
C LEU A 8 44.06 10.22 -72.53
N GLY A 9 42.80 9.88 -72.82
CA GLY A 9 42.31 9.97 -74.20
C GLY A 9 40.79 9.85 -74.38
N VAL A 10 40.10 11.00 -74.30
CA VAL A 10 38.95 11.40 -75.18
C VAL A 10 37.71 10.47 -75.14
N LEU A 11 36.66 10.74 -74.35
CA LEU A 11 35.60 11.75 -74.55
C LEU A 11 34.96 11.70 -75.96
N PHE A 12 33.89 10.92 -76.14
CA PHE A 12 32.62 11.26 -76.84
C PHE A 12 31.77 9.96 -77.02
N VAL A 13 30.61 9.84 -76.35
CA VAL A 13 29.23 10.00 -76.92
C VAL A 13 28.72 8.70 -77.61
N PHE A 14 27.51 8.15 -77.45
CA PHE A 14 26.24 8.48 -76.78
C PHE A 14 25.36 7.20 -76.80
N VAL A 15 24.35 7.16 -75.92
CA VAL A 15 22.98 6.60 -76.11
C VAL A 15 22.72 5.09 -75.89
N MET A 16 22.05 4.88 -74.76
CA MET A 16 20.83 4.09 -74.50
C MET A 16 20.61 2.75 -75.21
N ALA A 17 20.49 1.71 -74.39
CA ALA A 17 19.26 0.91 -74.37
C ALA A 17 19.10 0.29 -72.97
N ALA A 18 17.89 0.44 -72.43
CA ALA A 18 17.46 0.02 -71.11
C ALA A 18 17.43 -1.51 -70.93
N LEU A 19 17.59 -1.97 -69.68
CA LEU A 19 16.69 -2.87 -68.92
C LEU A 19 17.39 -3.36 -67.61
N PRO A 20 16.63 -3.75 -66.57
CA PRO A 20 16.68 -3.07 -65.27
C PRO A 20 17.46 -3.82 -64.19
N ALA A 21 18.01 -3.03 -63.27
CA ALA A 21 18.50 -3.48 -61.98
C ALA A 21 17.33 -3.97 -61.11
N CYS A 22 17.48 -5.16 -60.51
CA CYS A 22 16.62 -5.66 -59.46
C CYS A 22 16.71 -4.73 -58.24
N ALA A 23 15.76 -3.81 -58.13
CA ALA A 23 15.40 -3.21 -56.86
C ALA A 23 14.45 -4.19 -56.16
N GLU A 24 14.83 -4.64 -54.99
CA GLU A 24 13.99 -5.42 -54.10
C GLU A 24 12.92 -4.46 -53.55
N GLU A 25 11.71 -4.56 -54.09
CA GLU A 25 10.54 -3.89 -53.51
C GLU A 25 10.24 -4.53 -52.16
N VAL A 26 10.41 -3.75 -51.09
CA VAL A 26 9.85 -4.06 -49.78
C VAL A 26 8.33 -4.10 -49.96
N GLN A 27 7.74 -5.29 -49.91
CA GLN A 27 6.30 -5.44 -49.76
C GLN A 27 5.89 -4.81 -48.44
N GLU A 28 5.20 -3.67 -48.51
CA GLU A 28 4.39 -3.21 -47.38
C GLU A 28 3.34 -4.29 -47.10
N GLU A 29 3.47 -4.96 -45.96
CA GLU A 29 2.40 -5.80 -45.44
C GLU A 29 1.13 -4.93 -45.34
N PRO A 30 -0.01 -5.38 -45.87
CA PRO A 30 -1.23 -4.60 -45.80
C PRO A 30 -1.57 -4.35 -44.33
N ALA A 31 -1.77 -3.07 -43.98
CA ALA A 31 -2.19 -2.67 -42.65
C ALA A 31 -3.35 -3.57 -42.18
N VAL A 32 -3.15 -4.25 -41.04
CA VAL A 32 -4.17 -5.09 -40.42
C VAL A 32 -5.45 -4.26 -40.30
N GLN A 33 -6.45 -4.56 -41.11
CA GLN A 33 -7.75 -3.92 -41.02
C GLN A 33 -8.37 -4.37 -39.70
N LEU A 34 -8.35 -3.47 -38.72
CA LEU A 34 -9.16 -3.65 -37.52
C LEU A 34 -10.60 -3.88 -37.98
N PRO A 35 -11.31 -4.87 -37.40
CA PRO A 35 -12.72 -5.05 -37.71
C PRO A 35 -13.45 -3.72 -37.45
N PRO A 36 -14.45 -3.37 -38.29
CA PRO A 36 -15.22 -2.16 -38.09
C PRO A 36 -15.73 -2.15 -36.65
N ARG A 37 -15.49 -1.04 -35.92
CA ARG A 37 -15.95 -0.89 -34.55
C ARG A 37 -17.43 -1.24 -34.52
N GLU A 38 -17.75 -2.39 -33.95
CA GLU A 38 -19.13 -2.75 -33.72
C GLU A 38 -19.70 -1.61 -32.88
N HIS A 39 -20.79 -1.01 -33.35
CA HIS A 39 -21.61 -0.18 -32.49
C HIS A 39 -22.15 -1.14 -31.43
N THR A 40 -21.39 -1.32 -30.34
CA THR A 40 -21.89 -1.99 -29.15
C THR A 40 -23.17 -1.25 -28.83
N TRP A 41 -24.29 -1.95 -28.93
CA TRP A 41 -25.57 -1.47 -28.44
C TRP A 41 -25.39 -1.32 -26.94
N VAL A 42 -24.89 -0.16 -26.51
CA VAL A 42 -25.03 0.27 -25.14
C VAL A 42 -26.52 0.41 -24.98
N ARG A 43 -27.16 -0.61 -24.39
CA ARG A 43 -28.54 -0.48 -23.95
C ARG A 43 -28.58 0.79 -23.13
N LYS A 44 -29.28 1.81 -23.62
CA LYS A 44 -29.66 3.00 -22.83
C LYS A 44 -30.78 2.62 -21.86
N GLU A 45 -30.67 1.46 -21.22
CA GLU A 45 -31.47 1.18 -20.05
C GLU A 45 -30.94 2.10 -18.97
N THR A 46 -31.77 3.02 -18.53
CA THR A 46 -31.54 3.76 -17.31
C THR A 46 -31.41 2.71 -16.21
N VAL A 47 -30.18 2.42 -15.80
CA VAL A 47 -29.91 1.51 -14.69
C VAL A 47 -30.63 2.11 -13.49
N LYS A 48 -31.78 1.56 -13.13
CA LYS A 48 -32.39 1.88 -11.85
C LYS A 48 -31.38 1.40 -10.84
N LYS A 49 -30.80 2.33 -10.07
CA LYS A 49 -30.06 1.99 -8.85
C LYS A 49 -31.02 1.18 -7.99
N THR A 50 -30.93 -0.15 -8.03
CA THR A 50 -31.55 -1.00 -7.02
C THR A 50 -30.71 -0.83 -5.76
N THR A 51 -31.01 0.23 -5.03
CA THR A 51 -30.53 0.43 -3.65
C THR A 51 -31.01 -0.67 -2.69
N GLY A 52 -31.85 -1.61 -3.14
CA GLY A 52 -32.44 -2.66 -2.33
C GLY A 52 -31.83 -4.06 -2.45
N VAL A 53 -30.69 -4.27 -3.13
CA VAL A 53 -30.02 -5.60 -3.16
C VAL A 53 -28.63 -5.58 -2.51
N PHE A 54 -28.04 -4.40 -2.32
CA PHE A 54 -26.89 -4.19 -1.44
C PHE A 54 -27.32 -3.36 -0.24
N SER A 55 -28.28 -3.88 0.53
CA SER A 55 -28.50 -3.39 1.89
C SER A 55 -27.36 -3.93 2.76
N PHE A 56 -26.38 -3.08 3.06
CA PHE A 56 -25.51 -3.27 4.22
C PHE A 56 -26.27 -3.03 5.54
N ASP A 57 -27.53 -2.59 5.45
CA ASP A 57 -28.43 -2.28 6.57
C ASP A 57 -28.90 -3.50 7.37
N GLN A 58 -28.27 -4.67 7.22
CA GLN A 58 -28.43 -5.77 8.18
C GLN A 58 -27.48 -5.60 9.37
N GLU A 59 -27.35 -4.36 9.85
CA GLU A 59 -26.78 -4.04 11.16
C GLU A 59 -27.85 -4.18 12.26
N GLU A 60 -29.14 -4.11 11.89
CA GLU A 60 -30.26 -4.30 12.81
C GLU A 60 -30.57 -5.79 13.07
N SER A 61 -29.94 -6.33 14.12
CA SER A 61 -30.43 -7.42 15.01
C SER A 61 -29.31 -8.34 15.52
N ARG A 62 -28.04 -8.12 15.12
CA ARG A 62 -26.94 -8.92 15.68
C ARG A 62 -26.79 -8.58 17.15
N ALA A 63 -26.97 -9.58 18.02
CA ALA A 63 -26.77 -9.43 19.45
C ALA A 63 -25.39 -8.79 19.70
N GLN A 64 -25.38 -7.65 20.38
CA GLN A 64 -24.15 -6.96 20.76
C GLN A 64 -23.34 -7.89 21.67
N ILE A 65 -22.20 -8.35 21.16
CA ILE A 65 -21.30 -9.22 21.90
C ILE A 65 -20.56 -8.34 22.93
N SER A 66 -20.62 -8.71 24.21
CA SER A 66 -19.93 -7.98 25.26
C SER A 66 -18.42 -8.24 25.24
N VAL A 67 -17.66 -7.21 25.61
CA VAL A 67 -16.22 -7.29 25.80
C VAL A 67 -15.91 -8.06 27.09
N ASN A 68 -15.03 -9.04 27.00
CA ASN A 68 -14.40 -9.69 28.15
C ASN A 68 -13.37 -8.75 28.79
N GLU A 69 -13.77 -8.06 29.86
CA GLU A 69 -12.93 -7.09 30.59
C GLU A 69 -11.67 -7.70 31.21
N ALA A 70 -11.74 -8.94 31.67
CA ALA A 70 -10.58 -9.63 32.24
C ALA A 70 -9.52 -9.91 31.18
N LEU A 71 -9.97 -10.33 29.99
CA LEU A 71 -9.08 -10.50 28.83
C LEU A 71 -8.54 -9.16 28.36
N ALA A 72 -9.36 -8.11 28.29
CA ALA A 72 -8.91 -6.77 27.88
C ALA A 72 -7.76 -6.29 28.78
N LYS A 73 -7.91 -6.39 30.11
CA LYS A 73 -6.86 -6.08 31.08
C LYS A 73 -5.61 -6.93 30.88
N LYS A 74 -5.76 -8.22 30.58
CA LYS A 74 -4.62 -9.11 30.31
C LYS A 74 -3.87 -8.74 29.05
N LEU A 75 -4.58 -8.33 28.00
CA LEU A 75 -4.00 -7.91 26.72
C LEU A 75 -3.30 -6.55 26.83
N THR A 76 -3.81 -5.64 27.66
CA THR A 76 -3.21 -4.30 27.88
C THR A 76 -2.16 -4.27 28.99
N ALA A 77 -2.10 -5.29 29.86
CA ALA A 77 -1.07 -5.44 30.87
C ALA A 77 0.32 -5.79 30.30
N GLY A 78 0.54 -5.64 28.99
CA GLY A 78 1.85 -5.77 28.36
C GLY A 78 2.84 -4.85 29.06
N ASN A 79 3.73 -5.44 29.84
CA ASN A 79 4.70 -4.72 30.66
C ASN A 79 5.62 -3.88 29.77
N SER A 80 5.36 -2.56 29.69
CA SER A 80 6.34 -1.58 29.18
C SER A 80 7.67 -1.70 29.95
N ALA A 81 7.62 -2.17 31.21
CA ALA A 81 8.76 -2.49 32.06
C ALA A 81 9.67 -3.64 31.58
N ASN A 82 9.30 -4.38 30.53
CA ASN A 82 10.11 -5.46 29.96
C ASN A 82 10.91 -5.04 28.71
N SER A 83 10.86 -3.76 28.28
CA SER A 83 11.80 -3.27 27.27
C SER A 83 13.21 -3.36 27.84
N LYS A 84 14.07 -4.18 27.21
CA LYS A 84 15.42 -4.45 27.74
C LYS A 84 16.41 -3.36 27.32
N GLY A 85 15.94 -2.25 26.74
CA GLY A 85 16.79 -1.26 26.07
C GLY A 85 17.57 -1.90 24.92
N SER A 86 16.98 -2.92 24.29
CA SER A 86 17.66 -3.73 23.28
C SER A 86 17.60 -3.08 21.90
N VAL A 87 16.64 -2.18 21.69
CA VAL A 87 16.46 -1.47 20.43
C VAL A 87 17.22 -0.15 20.48
N LYS A 88 18.26 -0.02 19.66
CA LYS A 88 19.12 1.18 19.60
C LYS A 88 19.12 1.84 18.23
N ASP A 89 18.74 1.07 17.21
CA ASP A 89 18.80 1.46 15.80
C ASP A 89 17.70 0.75 15.02
N SER A 90 17.59 1.10 13.72
CA SER A 90 16.57 0.52 12.84
C SER A 90 16.72 -1.01 12.70
N ALA A 91 17.94 -1.53 12.66
CA ALA A 91 18.19 -2.95 12.45
C ALA A 91 17.73 -3.79 13.66
N THR A 92 18.10 -3.35 14.87
CA THR A 92 17.66 -3.96 16.13
C THR A 92 16.15 -3.84 16.32
N CYS A 93 15.56 -2.71 15.92
CA CYS A 93 14.10 -2.50 15.95
C CYS A 93 13.37 -3.51 15.06
N LEU A 94 13.83 -3.65 13.81
CA LEU A 94 13.26 -4.61 12.86
C LEU A 94 13.48 -6.07 13.31
N ALA A 95 14.61 -6.37 13.96
CA ALA A 95 14.88 -7.69 14.51
C ALA A 95 13.91 -8.07 15.63
N VAL A 96 13.57 -7.13 16.52
CA VAL A 96 12.55 -7.32 17.58
C VAL A 96 11.15 -7.47 16.99
N LEU A 97 10.84 -6.74 15.92
CA LEU A 97 9.53 -6.84 15.23
C LEU A 97 9.36 -8.17 14.48
N LYS A 98 10.45 -8.74 13.95
CA LYS A 98 10.39 -9.88 13.02
C LYS A 98 9.59 -11.08 13.56
N PRO A 99 9.75 -11.56 14.80
CA PRO A 99 8.95 -12.68 15.32
C PRO A 99 7.45 -12.40 15.35
N MET A 100 7.03 -11.14 15.54
CA MET A 100 5.62 -10.74 15.52
C MET A 100 5.07 -10.80 14.09
N ASP A 101 5.86 -10.31 13.14
CA ASP A 101 5.57 -10.37 11.71
C ASP A 101 5.47 -11.81 11.19
N ASP A 102 6.41 -12.67 11.60
CA ASP A 102 6.42 -14.10 11.25
C ASP A 102 5.15 -14.80 11.78
N LYS A 103 4.74 -14.53 13.02
CA LYS A 103 3.49 -15.06 13.60
C LYS A 103 2.27 -14.60 12.82
N ARG A 104 2.17 -13.30 12.52
CA ARG A 104 1.09 -12.77 11.69
C ARG A 104 1.04 -13.48 10.34
N MET A 105 2.18 -13.60 9.66
CA MET A 105 2.25 -14.28 8.36
C MET A 105 1.86 -15.76 8.46
N ALA A 106 2.24 -16.46 9.52
CA ALA A 106 1.85 -17.85 9.73
C ALA A 106 0.32 -17.99 9.83
N VAL A 107 -0.34 -17.12 10.59
CA VAL A 107 -1.81 -17.10 10.70
C VAL A 107 -2.45 -16.79 9.35
N GLN A 108 -1.94 -15.81 8.61
CA GLN A 108 -2.46 -15.46 7.28
C GLN A 108 -2.32 -16.56 6.25
N LYS A 109 -1.20 -17.29 6.25
CA LYS A 109 -1.01 -18.47 5.39
C LYS A 109 -2.08 -19.54 5.63
N THR A 110 -2.65 -19.61 6.83
CA THR A 110 -3.74 -20.52 7.18
C THR A 110 -5.14 -19.94 6.97
N GLY A 111 -5.25 -18.77 6.33
CA GLY A 111 -6.52 -18.11 6.01
C GLY A 111 -6.96 -17.02 7.00
N GLY A 112 -6.12 -16.67 7.98
CA GLY A 112 -6.42 -15.59 8.91
C GLY A 112 -7.50 -15.94 9.95
N MET A 113 -7.88 -14.95 10.75
CA MET A 113 -9.02 -15.04 11.64
C MET A 113 -10.33 -15.17 10.86
N TRP A 114 -10.44 -14.54 9.69
CA TRP A 114 -11.61 -14.72 8.84
C TRP A 114 -11.89 -16.21 8.55
N SER A 115 -10.88 -16.98 8.13
CA SER A 115 -11.05 -18.42 7.92
C SER A 115 -11.44 -19.16 9.20
N ALA A 116 -10.91 -18.77 10.37
CA ALA A 116 -11.30 -19.38 11.64
C ALA A 116 -12.80 -19.23 11.93
N PHE A 117 -13.40 -18.08 11.59
CA PHE A 117 -14.84 -17.87 11.69
C PHE A 117 -15.63 -18.66 10.64
N GLU A 118 -15.14 -18.74 9.41
CA GLU A 118 -15.83 -19.43 8.31
C GLU A 118 -15.93 -20.96 8.51
N ARG A 119 -14.98 -21.55 9.24
CA ARG A 119 -14.93 -22.99 9.53
C ARG A 119 -16.09 -23.50 10.38
N SER A 120 -16.67 -22.65 11.24
CA SER A 120 -17.78 -23.04 12.12
C SER A 120 -19.07 -22.35 11.69
N SER A 121 -20.09 -23.14 11.36
CA SER A 121 -21.43 -22.62 11.03
C SER A 121 -22.02 -21.79 12.17
N ASP A 122 -21.63 -22.06 13.42
CA ASP A 122 -22.18 -21.39 14.60
C ASP A 122 -21.74 -19.93 14.70
N ILE A 123 -20.56 -19.59 14.19
CA ILE A 123 -19.98 -18.23 14.28
C ILE A 123 -19.74 -17.57 12.92
N ARG A 124 -20.00 -18.25 11.81
CA ARG A 124 -19.81 -17.73 10.45
C ARG A 124 -20.45 -16.37 10.21
N SER A 125 -21.63 -16.11 10.78
CA SER A 125 -22.31 -14.81 10.66
C SER A 125 -21.54 -13.62 11.24
N TYR A 126 -20.47 -13.87 12.01
CA TYR A 126 -19.59 -12.86 12.61
C TYR A 126 -18.21 -12.80 11.92
N SER A 127 -18.03 -13.40 10.75
CA SER A 127 -16.73 -13.46 10.07
C SER A 127 -16.14 -12.10 9.70
N GLU A 128 -16.97 -11.07 9.63
CA GLU A 128 -16.55 -9.67 9.54
C GLU A 128 -15.61 -9.26 10.68
N ASN A 129 -15.86 -9.71 11.92
CA ASN A 129 -14.95 -9.47 13.04
C ASN A 129 -13.57 -10.07 12.75
N GLY A 130 -13.53 -11.25 12.15
CA GLY A 130 -12.29 -11.89 11.73
C GLY A 130 -11.53 -11.05 10.69
N MET A 131 -12.21 -10.57 9.66
CA MET A 131 -11.60 -9.68 8.64
C MET A 131 -11.07 -8.38 9.26
N GLN A 132 -11.84 -7.76 10.16
CA GLN A 132 -11.42 -6.54 10.84
C GLN A 132 -10.19 -6.76 11.72
N ILE A 133 -10.11 -7.89 12.44
CA ILE A 133 -8.93 -8.26 13.22
C ILE A 133 -7.72 -8.45 12.30
N ASP A 134 -7.86 -9.23 11.23
CA ASP A 134 -6.77 -9.48 10.27
C ASP A 134 -6.22 -8.17 9.67
N SER A 135 -7.12 -7.29 9.22
CA SER A 135 -6.77 -5.98 8.64
C SER A 135 -6.06 -5.08 9.65
N ARG A 136 -6.53 -5.03 10.90
CA ARG A 136 -5.94 -4.16 11.94
C ARG A 136 -4.61 -4.68 12.44
N ILE A 137 -4.44 -5.99 12.59
CA ILE A 137 -3.14 -6.59 12.90
C ILE A 137 -2.11 -6.29 11.80
N ASN A 138 -2.52 -6.36 10.53
CA ASN A 138 -1.66 -5.99 9.41
C ASN A 138 -1.18 -4.55 9.51
N LYS A 139 -2.13 -3.62 9.64
CA LYS A 139 -1.83 -2.18 9.78
C LYS A 139 -0.92 -1.92 10.97
N LEU A 140 -1.16 -2.57 12.11
CA LEU A 140 -0.32 -2.41 13.30
C LEU A 140 1.12 -2.87 13.07
N ILE A 141 1.33 -4.03 12.45
CA ILE A 141 2.68 -4.52 12.14
C ILE A 141 3.38 -3.65 11.10
N PHE A 142 2.65 -3.15 10.08
CA PHE A 142 3.22 -2.24 9.10
C PHE A 142 3.56 -0.87 9.70
N ALA A 143 2.72 -0.33 10.57
CA ALA A 143 2.99 0.89 11.32
C ALA A 143 4.25 0.74 12.19
N LEU A 144 4.39 -0.36 12.95
CA LEU A 144 5.59 -0.63 13.74
C LEU A 144 6.85 -0.74 12.87
N ARG A 145 6.75 -1.41 11.72
CA ARG A 145 7.87 -1.50 10.75
C ARG A 145 8.25 -0.13 10.22
N HIS A 146 7.25 0.68 9.88
CA HIS A 146 7.44 2.03 9.40
C HIS A 146 8.18 2.87 10.44
N LEU A 147 7.71 2.88 11.70
CA LEU A 147 8.39 3.55 12.82
C LEU A 147 9.84 3.09 12.98
N CYS A 148 10.12 1.79 12.92
CA CYS A 148 11.49 1.28 13.00
C CYS A 148 12.42 1.86 11.92
N LYS A 149 11.90 2.02 10.69
CA LYS A 149 12.66 2.55 9.55
C LYS A 149 12.82 4.06 9.59
N THR A 150 11.84 4.76 10.15
CA THR A 150 11.72 6.22 10.03
C THR A 150 11.87 6.94 11.37
N ALA A 151 12.37 6.24 12.41
CA ALA A 151 12.59 6.83 13.72
C ALA A 151 13.62 7.97 13.68
N LYS A 152 14.74 7.79 12.97
CA LYS A 152 15.83 8.78 12.84
C LYS A 152 15.77 9.56 11.53
N GLY A 153 14.56 9.94 11.13
CA GLY A 153 14.30 10.73 9.94
C GLY A 153 13.34 10.03 8.99
N LEU A 154 12.50 10.84 8.34
CA LEU A 154 11.51 10.37 7.38
C LEU A 154 12.09 10.52 5.95
N PRO A 155 12.46 9.43 5.26
CA PRO A 155 13.18 9.50 3.99
C PRO A 155 12.26 9.90 2.83
N GLN A 156 12.46 11.06 2.20
CA GLN A 156 11.60 11.52 1.11
C GLN A 156 11.39 10.45 0.03
N ASN A 157 10.13 10.09 -0.19
CA ASN A 157 9.74 9.29 -1.35
C ASN A 157 9.86 10.11 -2.64
N ASN A 158 9.60 9.48 -3.80
CA ASN A 158 9.79 10.16 -5.09
C ASN A 158 8.94 11.44 -5.22
N ILE A 159 7.68 11.35 -4.81
CA ILE A 159 6.70 12.44 -4.86
C ILE A 159 7.19 13.62 -4.02
N ALA A 160 7.47 13.39 -2.74
CA ALA A 160 7.96 14.43 -1.83
C ALA A 160 9.26 15.06 -2.36
N ARG A 161 10.18 14.26 -2.91
CA ARG A 161 11.44 14.75 -3.47
C ARG A 161 11.23 15.65 -4.69
N VAL A 162 10.42 15.23 -5.66
CA VAL A 162 10.13 16.01 -6.88
C VAL A 162 9.45 17.33 -6.51
N ILE A 163 8.40 17.26 -5.70
CA ILE A 163 7.63 18.45 -5.31
C ILE A 163 8.48 19.39 -4.45
N SER A 164 9.15 18.90 -3.40
CA SER A 164 10.03 19.74 -2.58
C SER A 164 11.14 20.38 -3.40
N GLY A 165 11.69 19.66 -4.40
CA GLY A 165 12.68 20.19 -5.33
C GLY A 165 12.13 21.36 -6.15
N LYS A 166 10.96 21.18 -6.78
CA LYS A 166 10.31 22.24 -7.55
C LYS A 166 9.91 23.43 -6.65
N VAL A 167 9.33 23.18 -5.48
CA VAL A 167 8.93 24.23 -4.52
C VAL A 167 10.15 25.06 -4.10
N SER A 168 11.30 24.42 -3.87
CA SER A 168 12.54 25.12 -3.51
C SER A 168 13.09 25.99 -4.65
N GLN A 169 12.81 25.65 -5.90
CA GLN A 169 13.31 26.38 -7.08
C GLN A 169 12.43 27.57 -7.47
N LYS A 170 11.10 27.42 -7.43
CA LYS A 170 10.16 28.42 -7.97
C LYS A 170 9.04 28.87 -7.01
N GLY A 171 8.97 28.30 -5.81
CA GLY A 171 7.92 28.62 -4.84
C GLY A 171 6.64 27.80 -5.02
N LYS A 172 5.83 27.72 -3.95
CA LYS A 172 4.62 26.87 -3.87
C LYS A 172 3.57 27.26 -4.90
N GLU A 173 3.35 28.56 -5.08
CA GLU A 173 2.32 29.12 -5.98
C GLU A 173 2.68 28.92 -7.46
N ALA A 174 3.97 28.90 -7.80
CA ALA A 174 4.40 28.61 -9.16
C ALA A 174 4.31 27.11 -9.48
N VAL A 175 4.60 26.24 -8.50
CA VAL A 175 4.41 24.79 -8.63
C VAL A 175 2.92 24.45 -8.80
N ALA A 176 2.05 25.05 -8.00
CA ALA A 176 0.61 24.82 -8.12
C ALA A 176 0.10 25.20 -9.52
N ARG A 177 0.49 26.38 -10.03
CA ARG A 177 0.13 26.81 -11.38
C ARG A 177 0.63 25.88 -12.47
N GLU A 178 1.87 25.41 -12.39
CA GLU A 178 2.40 24.44 -13.35
C GLU A 178 1.58 23.15 -13.38
N PHE A 179 1.22 22.59 -12.23
CA PHE A 179 0.40 21.39 -12.20
C PHE A 179 -1.04 21.64 -12.68
N MET A 180 -1.62 22.81 -12.42
CA MET A 180 -2.91 23.20 -12.99
C MET A 180 -2.83 23.31 -14.52
N ASP A 181 -1.76 23.89 -15.07
CA ASP A 181 -1.54 23.98 -16.52
C ASP A 181 -1.36 22.59 -17.16
N LEU A 182 -0.85 21.62 -16.39
CA LEU A 182 -0.78 20.19 -16.77
C LEU A 182 -2.11 19.44 -16.60
N GLY A 183 -3.18 20.12 -16.19
CA GLY A 183 -4.52 19.56 -16.03
C GLY A 183 -4.72 18.74 -14.75
N LYS A 184 -3.88 18.93 -13.72
CA LYS A 184 -4.08 18.30 -12.42
C LYS A 184 -5.16 19.04 -11.63
N ALA A 185 -5.94 18.29 -10.85
CA ALA A 185 -6.96 18.86 -9.98
C ALA A 185 -6.32 19.66 -8.83
N GLU A 186 -6.94 20.77 -8.45
CA GLU A 186 -6.45 21.64 -7.38
C GLU A 186 -6.32 20.88 -6.05
N GLU A 187 -7.28 20.01 -5.75
CA GLU A 187 -7.27 19.21 -4.53
C GLU A 187 -6.09 18.22 -4.48
N ASP A 188 -5.72 17.61 -5.60
CA ASP A 188 -4.58 16.70 -5.68
C ASP A 188 -3.26 17.45 -5.52
N ILE A 189 -3.16 18.65 -6.11
CA ILE A 189 -2.00 19.53 -5.98
C ILE A 189 -1.79 19.94 -4.53
N ASP A 190 -2.87 20.30 -3.82
CA ASP A 190 -2.80 20.67 -2.41
C ASP A 190 -2.30 19.51 -1.54
N ILE A 191 -2.85 18.30 -1.75
CA ILE A 191 -2.41 17.08 -1.07
C ILE A 191 -0.90 16.86 -1.29
N TRP A 192 -0.44 17.00 -2.52
CA TRP A 192 0.97 16.84 -2.90
C TRP A 192 1.89 17.86 -2.22
N LEU A 193 1.49 19.12 -2.23
CA LEU A 193 2.26 20.21 -1.62
C LEU A 193 2.32 20.05 -0.10
N GLU A 194 1.20 19.76 0.54
CA GLU A 194 1.13 19.49 1.99
C GLU A 194 1.97 18.27 2.36
N TYR A 195 1.89 17.21 1.57
CA TYR A 195 2.68 16.01 1.77
C TYR A 195 4.17 16.31 1.65
N ALA A 196 4.63 16.97 0.58
CA ALA A 196 6.03 17.31 0.40
C ALA A 196 6.56 18.20 1.55
N GLU A 197 5.77 19.18 1.98
CA GLU A 197 6.10 20.04 3.12
C GLU A 197 6.22 19.25 4.43
N TYR A 198 5.29 18.32 4.69
CA TYR A 198 5.34 17.44 5.85
C TYR A 198 6.61 16.60 5.88
N TRP A 199 6.98 15.97 4.75
CA TRP A 199 8.17 15.13 4.68
C TRP A 199 9.46 15.93 4.84
N GLN A 200 9.51 17.14 4.27
CA GLN A 200 10.65 18.04 4.45
C GLN A 200 10.82 18.47 5.91
N LYS A 201 9.74 18.83 6.60
CA LYS A 201 9.76 19.18 8.04
C LYS A 201 10.23 18.01 8.91
N ASN A 202 9.90 16.78 8.53
CA ASN A 202 10.22 15.57 9.30
C ASN A 202 11.48 14.83 8.82
N GLN A 203 12.27 15.42 7.91
CA GLN A 203 13.49 14.80 7.39
C GLN A 203 14.49 14.44 8.50
N LYS A 204 14.56 15.28 9.54
CA LYS A 204 15.44 15.11 10.72
C LYS A 204 14.68 14.68 11.98
N ARG A 205 13.50 14.07 11.84
CA ARG A 205 12.73 13.56 12.98
C ARG A 205 13.60 12.64 13.83
N ASP A 206 13.42 12.72 15.14
CA ASP A 206 14.14 11.92 16.12
C ASP A 206 13.18 11.26 17.11
N LEU A 207 12.60 10.12 16.71
CA LEU A 207 11.81 9.27 17.61
C LEU A 207 12.74 8.43 18.48
N ASP A 208 12.33 8.21 19.72
CA ASP A 208 13.05 7.37 20.67
C ASP A 208 12.76 5.88 20.41
N TYR A 209 13.84 5.11 20.22
CA TYR A 209 13.73 3.67 19.99
C TYR A 209 13.25 2.91 21.23
N SER A 210 13.52 3.41 22.44
CA SER A 210 13.02 2.79 23.68
C SER A 210 11.49 2.89 23.75
N SER A 211 10.93 4.01 23.29
CA SER A 211 9.48 4.22 23.19
C SER A 211 8.84 3.27 22.16
N ILE A 212 9.50 3.07 21.00
CA ILE A 212 9.07 2.08 20.00
C ILE A 212 9.17 0.64 20.56
N GLU A 213 10.23 0.31 21.31
CA GLU A 213 10.39 -0.99 21.97
C GLU A 213 9.27 -1.23 23.00
N GLY A 214 8.94 -0.23 23.82
CA GLY A 214 7.84 -0.29 24.78
C GLY A 214 6.48 -0.52 24.10
N LEU A 215 6.26 0.12 22.95
CA LEU A 215 5.07 -0.08 22.13
C LEU A 215 5.00 -1.49 21.51
N MET A 216 6.13 -2.03 21.05
CA MET A 216 6.21 -3.42 20.61
C MET A 216 5.90 -4.40 21.75
N ALA A 217 6.40 -4.14 22.96
CA ALA A 217 6.11 -4.95 24.14
C ALA A 217 4.62 -4.95 24.51
N GLN A 218 3.93 -3.82 24.33
CA GLN A 218 2.47 -3.73 24.49
C GLN A 218 1.70 -4.45 23.38
N THR A 219 2.25 -4.47 22.16
CA THR A 219 1.60 -5.09 21.01
C THR A 219 1.77 -6.61 20.98
N MET A 220 2.89 -7.14 21.51
CA MET A 220 3.21 -8.57 21.46
C MET A 220 2.11 -9.49 22.04
N PRO A 221 1.51 -9.19 23.22
CA PRO A 221 0.37 -9.96 23.73
C PRO A 221 -0.82 -10.04 22.77
N LEU A 222 -1.08 -8.99 21.98
CA LEU A 222 -2.17 -8.96 21.00
C LEU A 222 -1.89 -9.92 19.85
N ILE A 223 -0.65 -9.93 19.34
CA ILE A 223 -0.23 -10.84 18.26
C ILE A 223 -0.22 -12.28 18.72
N ASP A 224 0.26 -12.54 19.93
CA ASP A 224 0.25 -13.87 20.53
C ASP A 224 -1.18 -14.39 20.74
N TYR A 225 -2.07 -13.50 21.19
CA TYR A 225 -3.47 -13.86 21.38
C TYR A 225 -4.19 -14.09 20.05
N TYR A 226 -3.93 -13.24 19.05
CA TYR A 226 -4.42 -13.41 17.69
C TYR A 226 -4.06 -14.81 17.15
N ALA A 227 -2.79 -15.20 17.21
CA ALA A 227 -2.35 -16.52 16.76
C ALA A 227 -3.04 -17.65 17.54
N LYS A 228 -3.16 -17.54 18.86
CA LYS A 228 -3.85 -18.54 19.70
C LYS A 228 -5.34 -18.65 19.37
N LEU A 229 -6.01 -17.52 19.16
CA LEU A 229 -7.45 -17.47 18.94
C LEU A 229 -7.81 -18.08 17.57
N THR A 230 -7.01 -17.83 16.53
CA THR A 230 -7.24 -18.43 15.19
C THR A 230 -7.15 -19.97 15.16
N GLN A 231 -6.44 -20.58 16.10
CA GLN A 231 -6.30 -22.03 16.20
C GLN A 231 -7.36 -22.69 17.10
N ARG A 232 -8.15 -21.89 17.83
CA ARG A 232 -9.12 -22.41 18.80
C ARG A 232 -10.32 -23.00 18.07
N PRO A 233 -10.66 -24.29 18.28
CA PRO A 233 -11.88 -24.86 17.71
C PRO A 233 -13.11 -24.25 18.38
N VAL A 234 -14.20 -24.12 17.62
CA VAL A 234 -15.44 -23.50 18.08
C VAL A 234 -16.60 -24.46 17.91
N ASP A 235 -17.38 -24.60 18.96
CA ASP A 235 -18.60 -25.38 19.01
C ASP A 235 -19.70 -24.60 19.74
N ALA A 236 -20.92 -25.15 19.78
CA ALA A 236 -22.06 -24.53 20.42
C ALA A 236 -21.86 -24.20 21.91
N SER A 237 -21.00 -24.96 22.62
CA SER A 237 -20.76 -24.77 24.05
C SER A 237 -19.81 -23.61 24.36
N ASN A 238 -18.87 -23.30 23.46
CA ASN A 238 -17.84 -22.29 23.68
C ASN A 238 -17.99 -21.03 22.78
N LYS A 239 -18.95 -21.04 21.85
CA LYS A 239 -19.24 -19.93 20.92
C LYS A 239 -19.29 -18.56 21.60
N ALA A 240 -20.05 -18.42 22.69
CA ALA A 240 -20.23 -17.13 23.36
C ALA A 240 -18.89 -16.57 23.87
N GLY A 241 -18.07 -17.42 24.47
CA GLY A 241 -16.74 -17.06 24.95
C GLY A 241 -15.79 -16.73 23.80
N TYR A 242 -15.79 -17.51 22.72
CA TYR A 242 -14.97 -17.24 21.53
C TYR A 242 -15.31 -15.89 20.90
N LEU A 243 -16.60 -15.60 20.71
CA LEU A 243 -17.07 -14.34 20.15
C LEU A 243 -16.70 -13.16 21.05
N SER A 244 -16.92 -13.27 22.36
CA SER A 244 -16.53 -12.24 23.34
C SER A 244 -15.02 -11.97 23.28
N ASP A 245 -14.22 -13.02 23.24
CA ASP A 245 -12.76 -12.92 23.16
C ASP A 245 -12.27 -12.27 21.85
N ALA A 246 -12.91 -12.58 20.72
CA ALA A 246 -12.58 -11.99 19.43
C ALA A 246 -12.92 -10.50 19.40
N VAL A 247 -14.10 -10.12 19.91
CA VAL A 247 -14.51 -8.72 20.02
C VAL A 247 -13.60 -7.96 20.99
N THR A 248 -13.22 -8.56 22.12
CA THR A 248 -12.23 -7.97 23.02
C THR A 248 -10.90 -7.69 22.33
N LEU A 249 -10.37 -8.66 21.56
CA LEU A 249 -9.14 -8.46 20.80
C LEU A 249 -9.29 -7.30 19.81
N LEU A 250 -10.39 -7.29 19.05
CA LEU A 250 -10.69 -6.23 18.07
C LEU A 250 -10.74 -4.84 18.73
N GLU A 251 -11.49 -4.69 19.81
CA GLU A 251 -11.62 -3.41 20.52
C GLU A 251 -10.31 -2.98 21.19
N THR A 252 -9.52 -3.93 21.70
CA THR A 252 -8.21 -3.61 22.28
C THR A 252 -7.24 -3.10 21.21
N ILE A 253 -7.22 -3.71 20.03
CA ILE A 253 -6.39 -3.24 18.90
C ILE A 253 -6.87 -1.87 18.41
N LYS A 254 -8.19 -1.66 18.29
CA LYS A 254 -8.78 -0.36 17.93
C LYS A 254 -8.34 0.73 18.90
N LYS A 255 -8.48 0.47 20.20
CA LYS A 255 -8.08 1.40 21.25
C LYS A 255 -6.61 1.76 21.12
N LEU A 256 -5.72 0.76 21.09
CA LEU A 256 -4.27 0.98 20.94
C LEU A 256 -3.96 1.85 19.70
N SER A 257 -4.58 1.54 18.55
CA SER A 257 -4.36 2.24 17.29
C SER A 257 -4.87 3.69 17.28
N SER A 258 -5.75 4.05 18.22
CA SER A 258 -6.34 5.39 18.34
C SER A 258 -5.74 6.23 19.47
N THR A 259 -5.16 5.58 20.48
CA THR A 259 -4.63 6.25 21.68
C THR A 259 -3.12 6.41 21.65
N ASP A 260 -2.40 5.49 21.00
CA ASP A 260 -0.95 5.56 20.93
C ASP A 260 -0.52 6.57 19.86
N GLU A 261 0.28 7.56 20.28
CA GLU A 261 0.72 8.66 19.42
C GLU A 261 1.60 8.18 18.26
N TYR A 262 2.45 7.18 18.51
CA TYR A 262 3.39 6.67 17.51
C TYR A 262 2.68 5.83 16.46
N ILE A 263 1.73 4.98 16.86
CA ILE A 263 0.87 4.26 15.91
C ILE A 263 0.03 5.25 15.10
N THR A 264 -0.60 6.23 15.74
CA THR A 264 -1.42 7.23 15.04
C THR A 264 -0.60 8.00 14.01
N LEU A 265 0.63 8.39 14.39
CA LEU A 265 1.59 9.04 13.50
C LEU A 265 1.92 8.16 12.28
N ALA A 266 2.30 6.91 12.50
CA ALA A 266 2.66 6.00 11.41
C ALA A 266 1.49 5.69 10.47
N LEU A 267 0.28 5.50 11.02
CA LEU A 267 -0.92 5.28 10.23
C LEU A 267 -1.30 6.51 9.40
N LYS A 268 -1.08 7.72 9.93
CA LYS A 268 -1.25 8.96 9.18
C LYS A 268 -0.27 9.04 8.02
N GLU A 269 1.01 8.77 8.26
CA GLU A 269 2.06 8.82 7.22
C GLU A 269 1.82 7.83 6.08
N GLU A 270 1.25 6.67 6.37
CA GLU A 270 0.85 5.68 5.36
C GLU A 270 -0.42 6.11 4.61
N LYS A 271 -1.42 6.65 5.32
CA LYS A 271 -2.68 7.11 4.72
C LYS A 271 -2.48 8.31 3.79
N ASP A 272 -1.64 9.26 4.19
CA ASP A 272 -1.47 10.53 3.49
C ASP A 272 -0.51 10.40 2.29
N ALA A 273 0.06 9.20 2.05
CA ALA A 273 0.90 8.93 0.89
C ALA A 273 0.10 9.07 -0.42
N PRO A 274 0.46 10.00 -1.33
CA PRO A 274 -0.27 10.17 -2.57
C PRO A 274 -0.09 8.95 -3.48
N TYR A 275 -1.14 8.59 -4.21
CA TYR A 275 -1.18 7.39 -5.05
C TYR A 275 -0.43 7.56 -6.39
N GLU A 276 -0.06 8.79 -6.75
CA GLU A 276 0.46 9.11 -8.08
C GLU A 276 1.99 8.97 -8.13
N ASN A 277 2.51 8.24 -9.13
CA ASN A 277 3.93 8.29 -9.43
C ASN A 277 4.19 9.54 -10.28
N LEU A 278 4.63 10.61 -9.63
CA LEU A 278 5.13 11.78 -10.35
C LEU A 278 6.43 11.40 -11.07
N ASP A 279 6.44 11.57 -12.39
CA ASP A 279 7.64 11.48 -13.22
C ASP A 279 8.64 12.57 -12.78
N PRO A 280 9.91 12.22 -12.49
CA PRO A 280 10.95 13.20 -12.18
C PRO A 280 11.19 14.24 -13.27
N ASP A 281 10.85 13.92 -14.53
CA ASP A 281 11.07 14.79 -15.69
C ASP A 281 9.85 15.69 -16.01
N MET A 282 8.73 15.49 -15.31
CA MET A 282 7.63 16.48 -15.29
C MET A 282 8.02 17.69 -14.46
#